data_AF-A0A504J3E6-F1
#
_entry.id   AF-A0A504J3E6-F1
#
_cell.length_a   1.000
_cell.length_b   1.000
_cell.length_c   1.000
_cell.angle_alpha   90.00
_cell.angle_beta   90.00
_cell.angle_gamma   90.00
#
_symmetry.space_group_name_H-M   'P 1'
#
loop_
_entity.id
_entity.type
_entity.pdbx_description
1 polymer ?
#
loop_
_entity_poly.entity_id
_entity_poly.type
_entity_poly.pdbx_seq_one_letter_code
_entity_poly.pdbx_strand_id
1 'polypeptide(L)'
;MIAILVSLFYFVCVLSLKKYVSKEDINPDTLTRPTVIISAILITYIVFSVTELVFPKLSESIWYVVLAIVSMLSFSIMNFIIYVSDRYEKSLYLFITACSALIADTLLTLNEMYYYSRVFTILINITETLGLYFFVSFFVETKLIVRASQKNDLL
;
A
#
# COMPACT_ATOMS: atom_id res chain seq x y z
N MET A 1 -17.69 6.94 -11.60
CA MET A 1 -16.73 7.95 -12.09
C MET A 1 -15.52 8.07 -11.15
N ILE A 2 -15.74 8.26 -9.84
CA ILE A 2 -14.65 8.34 -8.83
C ILE A 2 -13.80 7.06 -8.79
N ALA A 3 -14.42 5.87 -8.80
CA ALA A 3 -13.70 4.58 -8.79
C ALA A 3 -12.74 4.39 -9.98
N ILE A 4 -13.05 4.94 -11.16
CA ILE A 4 -12.18 4.88 -12.33
C ILE A 4 -10.94 5.75 -12.10
N LEU A 5 -11.13 6.95 -11.54
CA LEU A 5 -10.05 7.88 -11.24
C LEU A 5 -9.10 7.32 -10.18
N VAL A 6 -9.66 6.72 -9.12
CA VAL A 6 -8.90 6.02 -8.06
C VAL A 6 -8.12 4.84 -8.64
N SER A 7 -8.75 4.02 -9.48
CA SER A 7 -8.07 2.89 -10.13
C SER A 7 -6.92 3.35 -11.01
N LEU A 8 -7.11 4.42 -11.78
CA LEU A 8 -6.09 5.00 -12.66
C LEU A 8 -4.93 5.59 -11.85
N PHE A 9 -5.22 6.28 -10.75
CA PHE A 9 -4.21 6.78 -9.82
C PHE A 9 -3.33 5.64 -9.28
N TYR A 10 -3.94 4.60 -8.71
CA TYR A 10 -3.18 3.46 -8.19
C TYR A 10 -2.41 2.72 -9.26
N PHE A 11 -2.97 2.61 -10.47
CA PHE A 11 -2.26 2.04 -11.61
C PHE A 11 -0.98 2.81 -11.96
N VAL A 12 -1.03 4.14 -12.00
CA VAL A 12 0.15 4.99 -12.21
C VAL A 12 1.17 4.83 -11.08
N CYS A 13 0.72 4.73 -9.83
CA CYS A 13 1.60 4.50 -8.69
C CYS A 13 2.32 3.13 -8.79
N VAL A 14 1.61 2.08 -9.20
CA VAL A 14 2.18 0.75 -9.46
C VAL A 14 3.22 0.80 -10.58
N LEU A 15 2.92 1.49 -11.69
CA LEU A 15 3.87 1.66 -12.79
C LEU A 15 5.15 2.39 -12.36
N SER A 16 5.02 3.39 -11.48
CA SER A 16 6.16 4.12 -10.92
C SER A 16 7.05 3.21 -10.07
N LEU A 17 6.44 2.35 -9.26
CA LEU A 17 7.15 1.39 -8.40
C LEU A 17 7.76 0.22 -9.17
N LYS A 18 7.24 -0.13 -10.35
CA LYS A 18 7.73 -1.25 -11.17
C LYS A 18 9.24 -1.19 -11.45
N LYS A 19 9.82 0.01 -11.56
CA LYS A 19 11.27 0.19 -11.76
C LYS A 19 12.13 -0.21 -10.55
N TYR A 20 11.52 -0.30 -9.37
CA TYR A 20 12.17 -0.58 -8.09
C TYR A 20 11.98 -2.04 -7.66
N VAL A 21 11.25 -2.85 -8.44
CA VAL A 21 11.02 -4.28 -8.19
C VAL A 21 11.87 -5.11 -9.16
N SER A 22 12.92 -5.76 -8.66
CA SER A 22 13.64 -6.80 -9.40
C SER A 22 13.04 -8.18 -9.12
N LYS A 23 13.21 -9.13 -10.04
CA LYS A 23 12.74 -10.51 -9.85
C LYS A 23 13.48 -11.25 -8.73
N GLU A 24 14.68 -10.80 -8.41
CA GLU A 24 15.53 -11.33 -7.32
C GLU A 24 15.02 -10.91 -5.93
N ASP A 25 14.11 -9.94 -5.88
CA ASP A 25 13.59 -9.34 -4.64
C ASP A 25 12.46 -10.18 -4.00
N ILE A 26 11.93 -11.15 -4.75
CA ILE A 26 10.88 -12.08 -4.31
C ILE A 26 11.57 -13.28 -3.66
N ASN A 27 12.21 -13.07 -2.53
CA ASN A 27 12.78 -14.17 -1.74
C ASN A 27 11.77 -14.58 -0.64
N PRO A 28 11.24 -15.82 -0.63
CA PRO A 28 10.22 -16.24 0.33
C PRO A 28 10.69 -16.27 1.78
N ASP A 29 12.00 -16.35 2.04
CA ASP A 29 12.55 -16.43 3.40
C ASP A 29 12.43 -15.13 4.20
N THR A 30 12.31 -13.96 3.55
CA THR A 30 12.10 -12.69 4.25
C THR A 30 10.61 -12.41 4.55
N LEU A 31 9.70 -13.11 3.87
CA LEU A 31 8.25 -13.04 4.10
C LEU A 31 7.77 -13.76 5.37
N THR A 32 8.60 -14.60 6.00
CA THR A 32 8.26 -15.35 7.22
C THR A 32 8.59 -14.60 8.51
N ARG A 33 9.02 -13.33 8.44
CA ARG A 33 9.26 -12.52 9.65
C ARG A 33 7.95 -12.34 10.45
N PRO A 34 7.96 -12.48 11.79
CA PRO A 34 6.75 -12.40 12.61
C PRO A 34 5.96 -11.10 12.41
N THR A 35 6.66 -9.97 12.33
CA THR A 35 6.05 -8.64 12.10
C THR A 35 5.31 -8.55 10.76
N VAL A 36 5.86 -9.21 9.73
CA VAL A 36 5.24 -9.29 8.39
C VAL A 36 3.99 -10.15 8.43
N ILE A 37 4.03 -11.29 9.12
CA ILE A 37 2.89 -12.19 9.23
C ILE A 37 1.73 -11.50 9.97
N ILE A 38 2.04 -10.82 11.09
CA ILE A 38 1.03 -10.10 11.87
C ILE A 38 0.39 -8.97 11.05
N SER A 39 1.19 -8.19 10.31
CA SER A 39 0.65 -7.13 9.46
C SER A 39 -0.18 -7.69 8.31
N ALA A 40 0.24 -8.77 7.66
CA ALA A 40 -0.52 -9.42 6.59
C ALA A 40 -1.86 -9.97 7.08
N ILE A 41 -1.89 -10.61 8.27
CA ILE A 41 -3.13 -11.08 8.91
C ILE A 41 -4.06 -9.90 9.18
N LEU A 42 -3.54 -8.83 9.76
CA LEU A 42 -4.33 -7.65 10.10
C LEU A 42 -4.91 -6.96 8.86
N ILE A 43 -4.11 -6.81 7.80
CA ILE A 43 -4.56 -6.24 6.52
C ILE A 43 -5.65 -7.13 5.91
N THR A 44 -5.44 -8.44 5.87
CA THR A 44 -6.43 -9.39 5.34
C THR A 44 -7.75 -9.32 6.12
N TYR A 45 -7.67 -9.26 7.45
CA TYR A 45 -8.83 -9.13 8.32
C TYR A 45 -9.61 -7.83 8.08
N ILE A 46 -8.90 -6.69 7.93
CA ILE A 46 -9.54 -5.40 7.63
C ILE A 46 -10.23 -5.46 6.27
N VAL A 47 -9.55 -5.96 5.23
CA VAL A 47 -10.12 -6.09 3.89
C VAL A 47 -11.37 -6.98 3.90
N PHE A 48 -11.33 -8.12 4.60
CA PHE A 48 -12.47 -9.02 4.74
C PHE A 48 -13.65 -8.34 5.45
N SER A 49 -13.39 -7.72 6.61
CA SER A 49 -14.41 -7.06 7.42
C SER A 49 -15.09 -5.91 6.67
N VAL A 50 -14.32 -5.11 5.95
CA VAL A 50 -14.84 -4.01 5.12
C VAL A 50 -15.64 -4.56 3.95
N THR A 51 -15.14 -5.60 3.27
CA THR A 51 -15.85 -6.19 2.13
C THR A 51 -17.20 -6.75 2.55
N GLU A 52 -17.26 -7.50 3.65
CA GLU A 52 -18.50 -8.06 4.20
C GLU A 52 -19.52 -6.97 4.54
N LEU A 53 -19.05 -5.88 5.15
CA LEU A 53 -19.90 -4.76 5.53
C LEU A 53 -20.48 -4.02 4.31
N VAL A 54 -19.70 -3.90 3.23
CA VAL A 54 -20.03 -3.05 2.08
C VAL A 54 -20.80 -3.83 1.00
N PHE A 55 -20.60 -5.15 0.92
CA PHE A 55 -21.24 -6.05 -0.05
C PHE A 55 -22.77 -5.87 -0.20
N PRO A 56 -23.60 -5.81 0.87
CA PRO A 56 -25.05 -5.67 0.73
C PRO A 56 -25.50 -4.32 0.14
N LYS A 57 -24.63 -3.31 0.08
CA LYS A 57 -24.95 -1.96 -0.44
C LYS A 57 -24.49 -1.73 -1.89
N LEU A 58 -23.83 -2.70 -2.54
CA LEU A 58 -23.13 -2.52 -3.83
C LEU A 58 -23.91 -2.99 -5.08
N SER A 59 -25.23 -3.18 -4.97
CA SER A 59 -26.06 -3.92 -5.93
C SER A 59 -26.06 -3.41 -7.40
N GLU A 60 -25.58 -2.19 -7.70
CA GLU A 60 -25.64 -1.62 -9.07
C GLU A 60 -24.28 -1.22 -9.66
N SER A 61 -23.16 -1.33 -8.94
CA SER A 61 -21.84 -0.87 -9.45
C SER A 61 -20.66 -1.72 -8.97
N ILE A 62 -20.93 -2.99 -8.69
CA ILE A 62 -19.97 -3.93 -8.10
C ILE A 62 -18.66 -4.02 -8.90
N TRP A 63 -18.74 -3.97 -10.23
CA TRP A 63 -17.56 -4.07 -11.11
C TRP A 63 -16.55 -2.94 -10.89
N TYR A 64 -17.03 -1.70 -10.77
CA TYR A 64 -16.16 -0.54 -10.55
C TYR A 64 -15.51 -0.56 -9.18
N VAL A 65 -16.23 -1.07 -8.17
CA VAL A 65 -15.71 -1.20 -6.81
C VAL A 65 -14.69 -2.32 -6.71
N VAL A 66 -14.95 -3.46 -7.33
CA VAL A 66 -13.96 -4.56 -7.43
C VAL A 66 -12.70 -4.08 -8.15
N LEU A 67 -12.82 -3.33 -9.24
CA LEU A 67 -11.66 -2.78 -9.95
C LEU A 67 -10.83 -1.85 -9.06
N ALA A 68 -11.47 -0.97 -8.28
CA ALA A 68 -10.79 -0.08 -7.36
C ALA A 68 -10.07 -0.85 -6.25
N ILE A 69 -10.72 -1.85 -5.64
CA ILE A 69 -10.15 -2.70 -4.60
C ILE A 69 -8.94 -3.47 -5.15
N VAL A 70 -9.05 -4.08 -6.33
CA VAL A 70 -7.94 -4.81 -6.94
C VAL A 70 -6.76 -3.89 -7.24
N SER A 71 -7.02 -2.68 -7.76
CA SER A 71 -5.98 -1.69 -8.05
C SER A 71 -5.26 -1.26 -6.78
N MET A 72 -6.02 -0.96 -5.72
CA MET A 72 -5.50 -0.59 -4.42
C MET A 72 -4.68 -1.73 -3.77
N LEU A 73 -5.18 -2.95 -3.79
CA LEU A 73 -4.45 -4.13 -3.28
C LEU A 73 -3.16 -4.35 -4.06
N SER A 74 -3.18 -4.20 -5.38
CA SER A 74 -1.97 -4.34 -6.21
C SER A 74 -0.91 -3.29 -5.85
N PHE A 75 -1.32 -2.05 -5.57
CA PHE A 75 -0.45 -1.00 -5.07
C PHE A 75 0.14 -1.36 -3.70
N SER A 76 -0.69 -1.80 -2.75
CA SER A 76 -0.24 -2.21 -1.43
C SER A 76 0.75 -3.38 -1.50
N ILE A 77 0.49 -4.39 -2.34
CA ILE A 77 1.37 -5.54 -2.54
C ILE A 77 2.73 -5.10 -3.11
N MET A 78 2.75 -4.22 -4.11
CA MET A 78 4.01 -3.72 -4.68
C MET A 78 4.86 -2.98 -3.65
N ASN A 79 4.25 -2.09 -2.87
CA ASN A 79 4.94 -1.41 -1.76
C ASN A 79 5.50 -2.42 -0.75
N PHE A 80 4.72 -3.45 -0.44
CA PHE A 80 5.10 -4.50 0.49
C PHE A 80 6.29 -5.33 0.00
N ILE A 81 6.33 -5.68 -1.29
CA ILE A 81 7.46 -6.40 -1.91
C ILE A 81 8.74 -5.58 -1.81
N ILE A 82 8.68 -4.28 -2.13
CA ILE A 82 9.86 -3.40 -2.06
C ILE A 82 10.32 -3.22 -0.61
N TYR A 83 9.38 -3.15 0.34
CA TYR A 83 9.71 -3.14 1.77
C TYR A 83 10.46 -4.40 2.21
N VAL A 84 9.93 -5.59 1.88
CA VAL A 84 10.51 -6.89 2.27
C VAL A 84 11.86 -7.17 1.59
N SER A 85 12.05 -6.64 0.38
CA SER A 85 13.31 -6.74 -0.36
C SER A 85 14.49 -6.10 0.40
N ASP A 86 14.21 -5.10 1.24
CA ASP A 86 15.21 -4.42 2.07
C ASP A 86 16.45 -3.94 1.29
N ARG A 87 16.23 -3.53 0.03
CA ARG A 87 17.27 -3.02 -0.89
C ARG A 87 17.46 -1.51 -0.84
N TYR A 88 16.52 -0.81 -0.24
CA TYR A 88 16.44 0.63 -0.21
C TYR A 88 16.43 1.13 1.22
N GLU A 89 17.25 2.12 1.54
CA GLU A 89 17.34 2.67 2.92
C GLU A 89 16.00 3.18 3.46
N LYS A 90 15.13 3.63 2.55
CA LYS A 90 13.80 4.17 2.84
C LYS A 90 12.67 3.21 2.50
N SER A 91 12.93 1.90 2.33
CA SER A 91 11.92 0.89 2.02
C SER A 91 10.73 0.89 3.01
N LEU A 92 11.00 1.23 4.28
CA LEU A 92 9.99 1.39 5.33
C LEU A 92 8.97 2.50 5.02
N TYR A 93 9.33 3.53 4.24
CA TYR A 93 8.40 4.60 3.86
C TYR A 93 7.30 4.08 2.93
N LEU A 94 7.61 3.11 2.07
CA LEU A 94 6.61 2.45 1.22
C LEU A 94 5.64 1.59 2.05
N PHE A 95 6.13 0.94 3.11
CA PHE A 95 5.27 0.23 4.04
C PHE A 95 4.30 1.19 4.76
N ILE A 96 4.81 2.32 5.25
CA ILE A 96 3.95 3.37 5.86
C ILE A 96 2.93 3.87 4.84
N THR A 97 3.35 4.13 3.60
CA THR A 97 2.47 4.57 2.51
C THR A 97 1.32 3.58 2.28
N ALA A 98 1.64 2.28 2.18
CA ALA A 98 0.64 1.24 1.97
C ALA A 98 -0.37 1.16 3.12
N CYS A 99 0.12 1.21 4.37
CA CYS A 99 -0.73 1.24 5.56
C CYS A 99 -1.64 2.47 5.60
N SER A 100 -1.09 3.65 5.28
CA SER A 100 -1.88 4.90 5.20
C SER A 100 -2.97 4.80 4.14
N ALA A 101 -2.66 4.30 2.94
CA ALA A 101 -3.66 4.09 1.89
C ALA A 101 -4.77 3.12 2.32
N LEU A 102 -4.40 2.00 2.97
CA LEU A 102 -5.37 1.03 3.51
C LEU A 102 -6.32 1.63 4.54
N ILE A 103 -5.79 2.43 5.46
CA ILE A 103 -6.58 3.10 6.49
C ILE A 103 -7.49 4.16 5.87
N ALA A 104 -6.96 5.00 4.98
CA ALA A 104 -7.71 6.08 4.32
C ALA A 104 -8.88 5.52 3.52
N ASP A 105 -8.66 4.50 2.69
CA ASP A 105 -9.70 3.90 1.85
C ASP A 105 -10.75 3.14 2.68
N THR A 106 -10.33 2.49 3.77
CA THR A 106 -11.25 1.86 4.72
C THR A 106 -12.15 2.91 5.38
N LEU A 107 -11.57 3.99 5.89
CA LEU A 107 -12.33 5.07 6.53
C LEU A 107 -13.24 5.79 5.54
N LEU A 108 -12.79 5.97 4.29
CA LEU A 108 -13.59 6.56 3.22
C LEU A 108 -14.83 5.71 2.95
N THR A 109 -14.64 4.40 2.79
CA THR A 109 -15.72 3.46 2.53
C THR A 109 -16.74 3.44 3.68
N LEU A 110 -16.26 3.44 4.93
CA LEU A 110 -17.12 3.52 6.11
C LEU A 110 -17.89 4.85 6.20
N ASN A 111 -17.21 5.96 5.87
CA ASN A 111 -17.80 7.29 5.90
C ASN A 111 -18.91 7.44 4.87
N GLU A 112 -18.66 6.98 3.64
CA GLU A 112 -19.62 7.07 2.55
C GLU A 112 -20.83 6.15 2.76
N MET A 113 -20.60 4.94 3.27
CA MET A 113 -21.67 3.95 3.41
C MET A 113 -22.49 4.06 4.70
N TYR A 114 -21.93 4.59 5.79
CA TYR A 114 -22.59 4.48 7.11
C TYR A 114 -22.70 5.78 7.90
N TYR A 115 -21.65 6.60 7.97
CA TYR A 115 -21.57 7.62 9.03
C TYR A 115 -21.45 9.07 8.59
N TYR A 116 -21.32 9.36 7.28
CA TYR A 116 -21.13 10.69 6.66
C TYR A 116 -20.75 11.80 7.65
N SER A 117 -19.60 11.63 8.30
CA SER A 117 -19.15 12.43 9.43
C SER A 117 -17.92 13.24 9.04
N ARG A 118 -17.95 14.51 9.45
CA ARG A 118 -16.84 15.44 9.20
C ARG A 118 -15.53 14.96 9.82
N VAL A 119 -15.60 14.24 10.94
CA VAL A 119 -14.41 13.71 11.64
C VAL A 119 -13.70 12.67 10.79
N PHE A 120 -14.42 11.72 10.19
CA PHE A 120 -13.83 10.73 9.29
C PHE A 120 -13.20 11.40 8.08
N THR A 121 -13.88 12.40 7.51
CA THR A 121 -13.34 13.14 6.36
C THR A 121 -12.00 13.80 6.69
N ILE A 122 -11.86 14.40 7.87
CA ILE A 122 -10.59 15.02 8.30
C ILE A 122 -9.50 13.95 8.48
N LEU A 123 -9.83 12.82 9.13
CA LEU A 123 -8.89 11.72 9.34
C LEU A 123 -8.40 11.12 8.02
N ILE A 124 -9.31 10.86 7.07
CA ILE A 124 -8.99 10.35 5.73
C ILE A 124 -7.96 11.27 5.07
N ASN A 125 -8.24 12.58 5.02
CA ASN A 125 -7.34 13.54 4.38
C ASN A 125 -5.95 13.59 5.04
N ILE A 126 -5.88 13.55 6.38
CA ILE A 126 -4.59 13.53 7.10
C ILE A 126 -3.81 12.28 6.76
N THR A 127 -4.45 11.11 6.83
CA THR A 127 -3.81 9.82 6.57
C THR A 127 -3.35 9.72 5.12
N GLU A 128 -4.17 10.16 4.17
CA GLU A 128 -3.84 10.15 2.74
C GLU A 128 -2.68 11.11 2.43
N THR A 129 -2.70 12.33 2.99
CA THR A 129 -1.61 13.31 2.84
C THR A 129 -0.30 12.77 3.41
N LEU A 130 -0.36 12.11 4.57
CA LEU A 130 0.81 11.51 5.21
C LEU A 130 1.35 10.34 4.39
N GLY A 131 0.47 9.50 3.84
CA GLY A 131 0.86 8.43 2.90
C GLY A 131 1.56 8.98 1.66
N LEU A 132 1.00 10.00 1.02
CA LEU A 132 1.60 10.66 -0.14
C LEU A 132 2.95 11.30 0.18
N TYR A 133 3.09 11.93 1.35
CA TYR A 133 4.36 12.49 1.79
C TYR A 133 5.46 11.43 1.85
N PHE A 134 5.21 10.30 2.53
CA PHE A 134 6.18 9.20 2.60
C PHE A 134 6.46 8.58 1.23
N PHE A 135 5.44 8.47 0.36
CA PHE A 135 5.59 7.98 -1.00
C PHE A 135 6.55 8.86 -1.82
N VAL A 136 6.33 10.18 -1.81
CA VAL A 136 7.19 11.13 -2.53
C VAL A 136 8.58 11.17 -1.92
N SER A 137 8.69 11.21 -0.59
CA SER A 137 9.98 11.15 0.11
C SER A 137 10.76 9.89 -0.27
N PHE A 138 10.11 8.75 -0.50
CA PHE A 138 10.79 7.57 -1.04
C PHE A 138 11.41 7.88 -2.41
N PHE A 139 10.66 8.41 -3.38
CA PHE A 139 11.25 8.68 -4.71
C PHE A 139 12.38 9.72 -4.68
N VAL A 140 12.29 10.72 -3.80
CA VAL A 140 13.28 11.80 -3.72
C VAL A 140 14.54 11.37 -2.96
N GLU A 141 14.39 10.61 -1.88
CA GLU A 141 15.51 10.31 -0.96
C GLU A 141 16.07 8.90 -1.11
N THR A 142 15.40 7.99 -1.83
CA THR A 142 15.79 6.58 -1.84
C THR A 142 17.17 6.36 -2.49
N LYS A 143 18.00 5.59 -1.79
CA LYS A 143 19.29 5.12 -2.27
C LYS A 143 19.35 3.60 -2.12
N LEU A 144 20.05 2.95 -3.04
CA LEU A 144 20.36 1.53 -2.93
C LEU A 144 21.28 1.32 -1.73
N ILE A 145 20.94 0.35 -0.89
CA ILE A 145 21.80 -0.09 0.21
C ILE A 145 23.00 -0.81 -0.42
N VAL A 146 24.16 -0.14 -0.47
CA VAL A 146 25.42 -0.77 -0.84
C VAL A 146 25.84 -1.66 0.33
N ARG A 147 25.52 -2.97 0.27
CA ARG A 147 26.08 -3.93 1.23
C ARG A 147 27.59 -3.98 1.01
N ALA A 148 28.35 -3.52 1.99
CA ALA A 148 29.81 -3.43 1.99
C ALA A 148 30.51 -4.81 2.01
N SER A 149 30.26 -5.65 1.00
CA SER A 149 30.93 -6.94 0.78
C SER A 149 32.09 -6.84 -0.23
N GLN A 150 32.63 -5.64 -0.49
CA GLN A 150 33.79 -5.43 -1.37
C GLN A 150 35.05 -4.93 -0.65
N LYS A 151 35.08 -4.86 0.69
CA LYS A 151 36.27 -4.37 1.41
C LYS A 151 37.27 -5.48 1.80
N ASN A 152 36.93 -6.76 1.67
CA ASN A 152 37.81 -7.85 2.10
C ASN A 152 38.65 -8.50 0.98
N ASP A 153 38.53 -8.06 -0.28
CA ASP A 153 39.36 -8.58 -1.39
C ASP A 153 40.55 -7.65 -1.74
N LEU A 154 40.83 -6.63 -0.92
CA LEU A 154 41.90 -5.64 -1.15
C LEU A 154 42.78 -5.36 0.09
N LEU A 155 42.85 -6.28 1.06
CA LEU A 155 43.82 -6.21 2.17
C LEU A 155 44.57 -7.53 2.34
#